data_AF-A0A958G5E6-F1
#
_entry.id   AF-A0A958G5E6-F1
#
_cell.length_a   1.000
_cell.length_b   1.000
_cell.length_c   1.000
_cell.angle_alpha   90.00
_cell.angle_beta   90.00
_cell.angle_gamma   90.00
#
_symmetry.space_group_name_H-M   'P 1'
#
loop_
_entity.id
_entity.type
_entity.pdbx_description
1 polymer ?
#
loop_
_entity_poly.entity_id
_entity_poly.type
_entity_poly.pdbx_seq_one_letter_code
_entity_poly.pdbx_strand_id
1 'polypeptide(L)'
;TRNEKVAETMRELYSPFVRTGNPIIIMDELSAELSKYAANSILATKISFMNEIANLCDLIGADVEMVRKGIGSDKRIGYSFIFPGVGYG
;
A
#
# COMPACT_ATOMS: atom_id res chain seq x y z
N THR A 1 -8.52 9.80 -17.07
CA THR A 1 -8.41 10.52 -18.34
C THR A 1 -8.97 11.93 -18.20
N ARG A 2 -8.48 12.88 -18.99
CA ARG A 2 -9.10 14.21 -19.13
C ARG A 2 -10.33 14.23 -20.03
N ASN A 3 -10.64 13.12 -20.71
CA ASN A 3 -11.79 12.97 -21.58
C ASN A 3 -12.98 12.37 -20.83
N GLU A 4 -14.03 13.16 -20.61
CA GLU A 4 -15.22 12.77 -19.85
C GLU A 4 -15.97 11.59 -20.49
N LYS A 5 -16.07 11.55 -21.82
CA LYS A 5 -16.76 10.46 -22.53
C LYS A 5 -16.06 9.12 -22.29
N VAL A 6 -14.73 9.12 -22.35
CA VAL A 6 -13.92 7.91 -22.06
C VAL A 6 -14.06 7.52 -20.58
N ALA A 7 -14.06 8.49 -19.67
CA ALA A 7 -14.26 8.22 -18.24
C ALA A 7 -15.62 7.54 -17.98
N GLU A 8 -16.69 8.02 -18.62
CA GLU A 8 -18.03 7.45 -18.45
C GLU A 8 -18.13 6.03 -19.02
N THR A 9 -17.62 5.81 -20.22
CA THR A 9 -17.57 4.45 -20.81
C THR A 9 -16.80 3.48 -19.92
N MET A 10 -15.68 3.91 -19.31
CA MET A 10 -14.92 3.08 -18.39
C MET A 10 -15.69 2.82 -17.07
N ARG A 11 -16.43 3.81 -16.55
CA ARG A 11 -17.28 3.61 -15.37
C ARG A 11 -18.37 2.58 -15.63
N GLU A 12 -19.07 2.69 -16.75
CA GLU A 12 -20.11 1.73 -17.13
C GLU A 12 -19.55 0.31 -17.26
N LEU A 13 -18.39 0.19 -17.94
CA LEU A 13 -17.71 -1.09 -18.13
C LEU A 13 -17.32 -1.76 -16.80
N TYR A 14 -16.79 -0.98 -15.85
CA TYR A 14 -16.29 -1.53 -14.57
C TYR A 14 -17.35 -1.60 -13.46
N SER A 15 -18.47 -0.87 -13.58
CA SER A 15 -19.55 -0.82 -12.59
C SER A 15 -20.02 -2.21 -12.09
N PRO A 16 -20.15 -3.25 -12.94
CA PRO A 16 -20.55 -4.58 -12.47
C PRO A 16 -19.59 -5.22 -11.46
N PHE A 17 -18.29 -4.89 -11.51
CA PHE A 17 -17.23 -5.53 -10.73
C PHE A 17 -16.95 -4.84 -9.38
N VAL A 18 -17.41 -3.59 -9.20
CA VAL A 18 -17.07 -2.76 -8.04
C VAL A 18 -18.23 -2.50 -7.07
N ARG A 19 -19.35 -3.21 -7.26
CA ARG A 19 -20.59 -3.03 -6.46
C ARG A 19 -20.41 -3.28 -4.96
N THR A 20 -19.34 -3.97 -4.56
CA THR A 20 -19.02 -4.30 -3.16
C THR A 20 -18.32 -3.18 -2.40
N GLY A 21 -18.15 -1.99 -3.01
CA GLY A 21 -17.72 -0.77 -2.30
C GLY A 21 -16.33 -0.25 -2.66
N ASN A 22 -15.65 -0.83 -3.66
CA ASN A 22 -14.39 -0.29 -4.15
C ASN A 22 -14.66 0.91 -5.09
N PRO A 23 -14.18 2.12 -4.79
CA PRO A 23 -14.48 3.29 -5.62
C PRO A 23 -13.71 3.26 -6.95
N ILE A 24 -14.37 3.71 -8.03
CA ILE A 24 -13.69 4.06 -9.27
C ILE A 24 -13.19 5.50 -9.14
N ILE A 25 -11.88 5.68 -9.11
CA ILE A 25 -11.25 7.00 -9.00
C ILE A 25 -10.83 7.46 -10.40
N ILE A 26 -11.41 8.55 -10.88
CA ILE A 26 -11.04 9.16 -12.17
C ILE A 26 -10.02 10.28 -11.92
N MET A 27 -8.89 10.20 -12.61
CA MET A 27 -7.78 11.17 -12.57
C MET A 27 -7.12 11.25 -13.95
N ASP A 28 -6.21 12.20 -14.21
CA ASP A 28 -5.48 12.27 -15.48
C ASP A 28 -4.48 11.11 -15.66
N GLU A 29 -4.00 10.92 -16.89
CA GLU A 29 -3.20 9.77 -17.31
C GLU A 29 -1.88 9.67 -16.52
N LEU A 30 -1.16 10.79 -16.38
CA LEU A 30 0.11 10.84 -15.65
C LEU A 30 -0.07 10.51 -14.16
N SER A 31 -1.12 11.06 -13.54
CA SER A 31 -1.45 10.76 -12.15
C SER A 31 -1.82 9.28 -11.95
N ALA A 32 -2.52 8.67 -12.91
CA ALA A 32 -2.89 7.25 -12.83
C ALA A 32 -1.67 6.33 -12.92
N GLU A 33 -0.76 6.61 -13.86
CA GLU A 33 0.49 5.86 -14.01
C GLU A 33 1.34 5.98 -12.74
N LEU A 34 1.58 7.21 -12.28
CA LEU A 34 2.40 7.45 -11.08
C LEU A 34 1.78 6.83 -9.82
N SER A 35 0.44 6.87 -9.69
CA SER A 35 -0.25 6.25 -8.54
C SER A 35 0.07 4.77 -8.42
N LYS A 36 0.21 4.05 -9.55
CA LYS A 36 0.57 2.63 -9.53
C LYS A 36 2.01 2.41 -9.03
N TYR A 37 2.96 3.22 -9.51
CA TYR A 37 4.34 3.17 -9.03
C TYR A 37 4.42 3.53 -7.55
N ALA A 38 3.79 4.63 -7.13
CA ALA A 38 3.80 5.09 -5.76
C ALA A 38 3.20 4.06 -4.79
N ALA A 39 2.09 3.41 -5.17
CA ALA A 39 1.46 2.36 -4.38
C ALA A 39 2.38 1.14 -4.19
N ASN A 40 3.02 0.65 -5.26
CA ASN A 40 3.96 -0.46 -5.12
C ASN A 40 5.20 -0.06 -4.29
N SER A 41 5.73 1.13 -4.52
CA SER A 41 6.89 1.66 -3.80
C SER A 41 6.62 1.81 -2.31
N ILE A 42 5.47 2.34 -1.90
CA ILE A 42 5.17 2.50 -0.46
C ILE A 42 5.06 1.15 0.25
N LEU A 43 4.50 0.12 -0.41
CA LEU A 43 4.43 -1.23 0.14
C LEU A 43 5.84 -1.83 0.31
N ALA A 44 6.69 -1.70 -0.70
CA ALA A 44 8.09 -2.10 -0.63
C ALA A 44 8.85 -1.36 0.48
N THR A 45 8.67 -0.05 0.60
CA THR A 45 9.28 0.76 1.66
C THR A 45 8.86 0.30 3.05
N LYS A 46 7.58 -0.03 3.27
CA LYS A 46 7.11 -0.54 4.56
C LYS A 46 7.79 -1.85 4.95
N ILE A 47 7.97 -2.77 3.99
CA ILE A 47 8.67 -4.04 4.23
C ILE A 47 10.15 -3.78 4.53
N SER A 48 10.84 -3.00 3.68
CA SER A 48 12.26 -2.67 3.90
C SER A 48 12.49 -1.98 5.24
N PHE A 49 11.62 -1.05 5.62
CA PHE A 49 11.69 -0.36 6.90
C PHE A 49 11.59 -1.35 8.06
N MET A 50 10.63 -2.28 8.00
CA MET A 50 10.48 -3.29 9.06
C MET A 50 11.64 -4.29 9.11
N ASN A 51 12.25 -4.63 7.97
CA ASN A 51 13.46 -5.45 7.94
C ASN A 51 14.63 -4.74 8.66
N GLU A 52 14.82 -3.44 8.41
CA GLU A 52 15.86 -2.67 9.11
C GLU A 52 15.58 -2.55 10.61
N ILE A 53 14.31 -2.37 11.01
CA ILE A 53 13.92 -2.41 12.42
C ILE A 53 14.18 -3.78 13.05
N ALA A 54 13.95 -4.89 12.32
CA ALA A 54 14.27 -6.23 12.80
C ALA A 54 15.77 -6.40 13.06
N ASN A 55 16.60 -5.99 12.09
CA ASN A 55 18.06 -6.01 12.23
C ASN A 55 18.53 -5.20 13.45
N LEU A 56 17.92 -4.03 13.68
CA LEU A 56 18.22 -3.22 14.86
C LEU A 56 17.78 -3.92 16.15
N CYS A 57 16.61 -4.57 16.16
CA CYS A 57 16.11 -5.31 17.30
C CYS A 57 17.07 -6.44 17.71
N ASP A 58 17.63 -7.17 16.74
CA ASP A 58 18.62 -8.23 16.98
C ASP A 58 19.90 -7.69 17.64
N LEU A 59 20.34 -6.49 17.26
CA LEU A 59 21.54 -5.86 17.81
C LEU A 59 21.35 -5.37 19.26
N ILE A 60 20.16 -4.92 19.62
CA ILE A 60 19.87 -4.33 20.94
C ILE A 60 19.12 -5.27 21.89
N GLY A 61 18.73 -6.46 21.42
CA GLY A 61 17.97 -7.44 22.19
C GLY A 61 16.48 -7.09 22.36
N ALA A 62 15.89 -6.38 21.41
CA ALA A 62 14.45 -6.07 21.39
C ALA A 62 13.66 -7.15 20.63
N ASP A 63 12.35 -7.26 20.90
CA ASP A 63 11.43 -8.14 20.16
C ASP A 63 10.70 -7.36 19.05
N VAL A 64 11.05 -7.66 17.80
CA VAL A 64 10.45 -7.00 16.62
C VAL A 64 8.94 -7.25 16.50
N GLU A 65 8.41 -8.37 16.98
CA GLU A 65 6.98 -8.66 16.94
C GLU A 65 6.21 -7.77 17.93
N MET A 66 6.81 -7.46 19.08
CA MET A 66 6.27 -6.48 20.02
C MET A 66 6.29 -5.07 19.45
N VAL A 67 7.38 -4.68 18.77
CA VAL A 67 7.47 -3.40 18.06
C VAL A 67 6.40 -3.31 16.97
N ARG A 68 6.25 -4.34 16.15
CA ARG A 68 5.23 -4.44 15.10
C ARG A 68 3.81 -4.28 15.65
N LYS A 69 3.48 -4.96 16.75
CA LYS A 69 2.19 -4.82 17.44
C LYS A 69 1.95 -3.40 17.93
N GLY A 70 2.98 -2.78 18.52
CA GLY A 70 2.95 -1.40 18.99
C GLY A 70 2.63 -0.42 17.86
N ILE A 71 3.45 -0.38 16.81
CA ILE A 71 3.25 0.57 15.69
C ILE A 71 2.01 0.24 14.85
N GLY A 72 1.68 -1.04 14.68
CA GLY A 72 0.56 -1.48 13.85
C GLY A 72 -0.81 -1.15 14.45
N SER A 73 -0.87 -0.96 15.77
CA SER A 73 -2.09 -0.51 16.46
C SER A 73 -2.49 0.93 16.13
N ASP A 74 -1.53 1.75 15.68
CA ASP A 74 -1.83 3.08 15.17
C ASP A 74 -2.49 2.98 13.79
N LYS A 75 -3.76 3.41 13.73
CA LYS A 75 -4.58 3.39 12.51
C LYS A 75 -3.95 4.09 11.30
N ARG A 76 -3.00 5.00 11.50
CA ARG A 76 -2.28 5.70 10.42
C ARG A 76 -1.24 4.81 9.75
N ILE A 77 -0.73 3.80 10.46
CA ILE A 77 0.27 2.83 9.99
C ILE A 77 -0.43 1.53 9.55
N GLY A 78 -1.30 1.00 10.42
CA GLY A 78 -2.02 -0.24 10.25
C GLY A 78 -1.13 -1.49 10.25
N TYR A 79 -1.75 -2.67 10.28
CA TYR A 79 -1.04 -3.96 10.39
C TYR A 79 -0.55 -4.53 9.05
N SER A 80 -1.01 -4.00 7.93
CA SER A 80 -0.69 -4.54 6.61
C SER A 80 0.72 -4.15 6.17
N PHE A 81 1.46 -5.10 5.58
CA PHE A 81 2.80 -4.89 4.99
C PHE A 81 3.88 -4.40 5.99
N ILE A 82 3.76 -4.76 7.27
CA ILE A 82 4.79 -4.46 8.30
C ILE A 82 5.38 -5.74 8.91
N PHE A 83 5.44 -6.82 8.15
CA PHE A 83 6.04 -8.09 8.59
C PHE A 83 7.49 -8.15 8.12
N PRO A 84 8.48 -8.21 9.03
CA PRO A 84 9.86 -8.40 8.65
C PRO A 84 10.11 -9.83 8.13
N GLY A 85 11.12 -10.01 7.28
CA GLY A 85 11.49 -11.29 6.71
C GLY A 85 12.75 -11.22 5.85
N VAL A 86 12.99 -12.24 5.03
CA VAL A 86 14.19 -12.35 4.16
C VAL A 86 14.23 -11.35 2.99
N GLY A 87 13.20 -10.50 2.86
CA GLY A 87 13.01 -9.57 1.75
C GLY A 87 11.68 -9.78 1.03
N TYR A 88 11.40 -8.92 0.05
CA TYR A 88 10.29 -9.06 -0.89
C TYR A 88 10.83 -9.34 -2.31
N GLY A 89 10.07 -10.07 -3.12
CA GLY A 89 10.42 -10.45 -4.49
C GLY A 89 9.19 -10.75 -5.33
#